data_AF-A0A1G2EZ55-F1
#
_entry.id   AF-A0A1G2EZ55-F1
#
_cell.length_a   1.000
_cell.length_b   1.000
_cell.length_c   1.000
_cell.angle_alpha   90.00
_cell.angle_beta   90.00
_cell.angle_gamma   90.00
#
_symmetry.space_group_name_H-M   'P 1'
#
loop_
_entity.id
_entity.type
_entity.pdbx_description
1 polymer ?
#
loop_
_entity_poly.entity_id
_entity_poly.type
_entity_poly.pdbx_seq_one_letter_code
_entity_poly.pdbx_strand_id
1 'polypeptide(L)'
;MAKVCDNTSVGQIIRDGEKIVVIERANYPEAFALPAGHVDGDPNFYDAMVREIKEEAGLEVGENKLVFEEDINNPCKREGGMHHLWKVYEALNWSGELKAGSDAKKAGWFSLAELQRIAKRTEYFMKKYGISYNRVGELTIAIFGKNPTEKATDSEWKQEMGLEPVWYHILKTIGVI
;
A
#
# COMPACT_ATOMS: atom_id res chain seq x y z
N MET A 1 -9.68 8.39 -13.10
CA MET A 1 -9.93 8.10 -11.68
C MET A 1 -11.17 8.82 -11.19
N ALA A 2 -11.98 8.16 -10.36
CA ALA A 2 -13.17 8.75 -9.73
C ALA A 2 -12.81 9.90 -8.79
N LYS A 3 -13.73 10.87 -8.64
CA LYS A 3 -13.56 12.05 -7.76
C LYS A 3 -13.94 11.77 -6.30
N VAL A 4 -14.96 10.94 -6.10
CA VAL A 4 -15.48 10.54 -4.78
C VAL A 4 -14.88 9.20 -4.41
N CYS A 5 -14.53 9.03 -3.13
CA CYS A 5 -14.02 7.77 -2.60
C CYS A 5 -15.17 6.77 -2.39
N ASP A 6 -14.94 5.51 -2.73
CA ASP A 6 -15.84 4.40 -2.42
C ASP A 6 -15.57 3.80 -1.01
N ASN A 7 -14.56 4.32 -0.30
CA ASN A 7 -14.06 3.86 0.99
C ASN A 7 -13.76 2.35 1.02
N THR A 8 -13.28 1.80 -0.10
CA THR A 8 -12.79 0.42 -0.15
C THR A 8 -11.39 0.37 -0.72
N SER A 9 -10.61 -0.59 -0.24
CA SER A 9 -9.28 -0.84 -0.77
C SER A 9 -9.00 -2.33 -0.79
N VAL A 10 -8.36 -2.77 -1.86
CA VAL A 10 -7.91 -4.15 -1.99
C VAL A 10 -6.43 -4.18 -2.24
N GLY A 11 -5.72 -5.05 -1.54
CA GLY A 11 -4.27 -5.21 -1.67
C GLY A 11 -3.86 -6.66 -1.88
N GLN A 12 -2.65 -6.83 -2.41
CA GLN A 12 -2.12 -8.14 -2.72
C GLN A 12 -0.71 -8.37 -2.15
N ILE A 13 -0.51 -9.52 -1.53
CA ILE A 13 0.79 -10.11 -1.24
C ILE A 13 1.11 -11.14 -2.31
N ILE A 14 2.23 -10.95 -3.02
CA ILE A 14 2.76 -11.90 -4.01
C ILE A 14 4.18 -12.24 -3.62
N ARG A 15 4.48 -13.53 -3.47
CA ARG A 15 5.79 -14.04 -3.08
C ARG A 15 6.48 -14.79 -4.21
N ASP A 16 7.77 -14.57 -4.35
CA ASP A 16 8.69 -15.38 -5.18
C ASP A 16 9.82 -15.89 -4.29
N GLY A 17 9.67 -17.12 -3.80
CA GLY A 17 10.49 -17.65 -2.71
C GLY A 17 10.41 -16.76 -1.46
N GLU A 18 11.55 -16.22 -1.02
CA GLU A 18 11.65 -15.33 0.15
C GLU A 18 11.46 -13.84 -0.19
N LYS A 19 11.13 -13.51 -1.44
CA LYS A 19 10.91 -12.13 -1.88
C LYS A 19 9.42 -11.82 -2.00
N ILE A 20 9.10 -10.54 -1.86
CA ILE A 20 7.74 -10.00 -2.02
C ILE A 20 7.74 -8.89 -3.07
N VAL A 21 6.67 -8.78 -3.86
CA VAL A 21 6.49 -7.65 -4.77
C VAL A 21 6.28 -6.37 -3.97
N VAL A 22 7.06 -5.34 -4.29
CA VAL A 22 6.92 -3.98 -3.77
C VAL A 22 6.89 -3.01 -4.94
N ILE A 23 6.00 -2.02 -4.87
CA ILE A 23 5.92 -0.89 -5.79
C ILE A 23 6.41 0.39 -5.12
N GLU A 24 6.98 1.28 -5.91
CA GLU A 24 7.30 2.66 -5.51
C GLU A 24 6.23 3.57 -6.10
N ARG A 25 5.36 4.14 -5.26
CA ARG A 25 4.22 4.94 -5.72
C ARG A 25 4.70 6.28 -6.29
N ALA A 26 4.19 6.64 -7.47
CA ALA A 26 4.49 7.93 -8.09
C ALA A 26 3.65 9.08 -7.54
N ASN A 27 2.48 8.74 -7.00
CA ASN A 27 1.45 9.65 -6.56
C ASN A 27 1.21 9.50 -5.06
N TYR A 28 0.61 10.54 -4.45
CA TYR A 28 0.26 10.55 -3.03
C TYR A 28 -0.43 9.23 -2.57
N PRO A 29 -0.03 8.65 -1.42
CA PRO A 29 1.23 8.94 -0.71
C PRO A 29 2.43 8.37 -1.50
N GLU A 30 3.47 9.21 -1.72
CA GLU A 30 4.73 8.75 -2.31
C GLU A 30 5.46 7.87 -1.28
N ALA A 31 5.40 6.55 -1.45
CA ALA A 31 5.90 5.57 -0.51
C ALA A 31 6.24 4.25 -1.23
N PHE A 32 6.96 3.37 -0.54
CA PHE A 32 6.96 1.95 -0.90
C PHE A 32 5.67 1.30 -0.43
N ALA A 33 5.04 0.50 -1.29
CA ALA A 33 3.78 -0.16 -1.02
C ALA A 33 3.78 -1.56 -1.64
N LEU A 34 2.83 -2.40 -1.25
CA LEU A 34 2.47 -3.57 -2.06
C LEU A 34 1.38 -3.16 -3.06
N PRO A 35 1.15 -3.94 -4.14
CA PRO A 35 0.09 -3.64 -5.09
C PRO A 35 -1.28 -3.52 -4.41
N ALA A 36 -1.97 -2.40 -4.67
CA ALA A 36 -3.28 -2.11 -4.10
C ALA A 36 -3.98 -0.94 -4.79
N GLY A 37 -5.31 -0.97 -4.78
CA GLY A 37 -6.12 0.17 -5.18
C GLY A 37 -7.57 0.09 -4.71
N HIS A 38 -8.41 0.93 -5.32
CA HIS A 38 -9.83 1.04 -4.94
C HIS A 38 -10.63 -0.04 -5.67
N VAL A 39 -11.77 -0.45 -5.12
CA VAL A 39 -12.66 -1.41 -5.80
C VAL A 39 -13.38 -0.74 -6.95
N ASP A 40 -13.73 0.54 -6.83
CA ASP A 40 -14.12 1.43 -7.93
C ASP A 40 -15.20 0.88 -8.89
N GLY A 41 -16.23 0.28 -8.32
CA GLY A 41 -17.37 -0.24 -9.07
C GLY A 41 -17.11 -1.59 -9.75
N ASP A 42 -15.96 -2.22 -9.50
CA ASP A 42 -15.78 -3.64 -9.80
C ASP A 42 -16.82 -4.47 -9.03
N PRO A 43 -17.24 -5.63 -9.59
CA PRO A 43 -18.30 -6.43 -8.99
C PRO A 43 -18.00 -6.90 -7.57
N ASN A 44 -16.73 -7.07 -7.23
CA ASN A 44 -16.25 -7.47 -5.90
C ASN A 44 -14.76 -7.13 -5.72
N PHE A 45 -14.25 -7.31 -4.50
CA PHE A 45 -12.84 -7.08 -4.15
C PHE A 45 -11.86 -7.92 -4.99
N TYR A 46 -12.23 -9.15 -5.35
CA TYR A 46 -11.36 -10.04 -6.12
C TYR A 46 -11.16 -9.53 -7.55
N ASP A 47 -12.23 -9.07 -8.22
CA ASP A 47 -12.14 -8.50 -9.56
C ASP A 47 -11.27 -7.23 -9.57
N ALA A 48 -11.46 -6.36 -8.57
CA ALA A 48 -10.62 -5.18 -8.38
C ALA A 48 -9.15 -5.55 -8.14
N MET A 49 -8.88 -6.54 -7.28
CA MET A 49 -7.54 -7.04 -7.00
C MET A 49 -6.84 -7.51 -8.27
N VAL A 50 -7.52 -8.33 -9.10
CA VAL A 50 -6.97 -8.82 -10.38
C VAL A 50 -6.62 -7.64 -11.30
N ARG A 51 -7.51 -6.64 -11.41
CA ARG A 51 -7.26 -5.42 -12.20
C ARG A 51 -6.04 -4.65 -11.68
N GLU A 52 -6.01 -4.32 -10.40
CA GLU A 52 -4.94 -3.54 -9.77
C GLU A 52 -3.57 -4.21 -9.90
N ILE A 53 -3.48 -5.54 -9.67
CA ILE A 53 -2.21 -6.28 -9.83
C ILE A 53 -1.72 -6.20 -11.28
N LYS A 54 -2.63 -6.37 -12.25
CA LYS A 54 -2.28 -6.30 -13.66
C LYS A 54 -1.81 -4.90 -14.04
N GLU A 55 -2.48 -3.86 -13.54
CA GLU A 55 -2.16 -2.46 -13.80
C GLU A 55 -0.84 -2.04 -13.13
N GLU A 56 -0.61 -2.37 -11.86
CA GLU A 56 0.53 -1.87 -11.08
C GLU A 56 1.80 -2.73 -11.18
N ALA A 57 1.65 -4.04 -11.40
CA ALA A 57 2.76 -5.01 -11.37
C ALA A 57 2.87 -5.86 -12.65
N GLY A 58 1.91 -5.80 -13.58
CA GLY A 58 1.92 -6.59 -14.81
C GLY A 58 1.74 -8.10 -14.62
N LEU A 59 1.52 -8.54 -13.37
CA LEU A 59 1.37 -9.93 -12.98
C LEU A 59 -0.07 -10.41 -13.08
N GLU A 60 -0.24 -11.72 -13.10
CA GLU A 60 -1.54 -12.40 -13.01
C GLU A 60 -1.53 -13.29 -11.77
N VAL A 61 -2.65 -13.34 -11.05
CA VAL A 61 -2.83 -14.19 -9.88
C VAL A 61 -4.01 -15.13 -10.10
N GLY A 62 -3.91 -16.35 -9.57
CA GLY A 62 -4.98 -17.35 -9.62
C GLY A 62 -5.61 -17.56 -8.25
N GLU A 63 -5.21 -18.63 -7.58
CA GLU A 63 -5.74 -18.96 -6.25
C GLU A 63 -5.20 -17.99 -5.20
N ASN A 64 -6.10 -17.46 -4.39
CA ASN A 64 -5.82 -16.41 -3.41
C ASN A 64 -6.46 -16.73 -2.05
N LYS A 65 -5.79 -16.32 -0.99
CA LYS A 65 -6.28 -16.45 0.39
C LYS A 65 -6.45 -15.07 1.01
N LEU A 66 -7.63 -14.78 1.58
CA LEU A 66 -7.82 -13.58 2.40
C LEU A 66 -6.98 -13.71 3.68
N VAL A 67 -6.09 -12.75 3.92
CA VAL A 67 -5.17 -12.76 5.07
C VAL A 67 -5.37 -11.58 6.01
N PHE A 68 -6.07 -10.53 5.57
CA PHE A 68 -6.36 -9.36 6.39
C PHE A 68 -7.67 -8.70 5.95
N GLU A 69 -8.48 -8.28 6.92
CA GLU A 69 -9.69 -7.48 6.71
C GLU A 69 -9.88 -6.53 7.89
N GLU A 70 -9.90 -5.23 7.64
CA GLU A 70 -10.11 -4.18 8.66
C GLU A 70 -10.63 -2.89 8.01
N ASP A 71 -11.49 -2.15 8.70
CA ASP A 71 -11.81 -0.76 8.34
C ASP A 71 -10.78 0.16 9.02
N ILE A 72 -9.97 0.83 8.20
CA ILE A 72 -8.82 1.62 8.65
C ILE A 72 -9.07 3.09 8.32
N ASN A 73 -8.81 3.97 9.30
CA ASN A 73 -8.65 5.40 9.04
C ASN A 73 -7.42 5.60 8.13
N ASN A 74 -7.65 5.65 6.82
CA ASN A 74 -6.63 5.70 5.78
C ASN A 74 -6.98 6.84 4.80
N PRO A 75 -6.45 8.05 4.99
CA PRO A 75 -6.84 9.18 4.15
C PRO A 75 -6.27 9.06 2.74
N CYS A 76 -7.11 9.24 1.72
CA CYS A 76 -6.72 9.30 0.32
C CYS A 76 -7.08 10.65 -0.32
N LYS A 77 -6.63 10.88 -1.56
CA LYS A 77 -6.84 12.15 -2.30
C LYS A 77 -8.27 12.40 -2.78
N ARG A 78 -9.18 11.44 -2.63
CA ARG A 78 -10.56 11.52 -3.14
C ARG A 78 -11.48 12.13 -2.11
N GLU A 79 -12.52 12.81 -2.58
CA GLU A 79 -13.54 13.40 -1.72
C GLU A 79 -14.20 12.31 -0.85
N GLY A 80 -14.26 12.54 0.46
CA GLY A 80 -14.81 11.58 1.42
C GLY A 80 -13.87 10.44 1.84
N GLY A 81 -12.68 10.33 1.24
CA GLY A 81 -11.73 9.25 1.49
C GLY A 81 -10.94 9.42 2.78
N MET A 82 -11.60 9.32 3.93
CA MET A 82 -10.96 9.37 5.25
C MET A 82 -10.69 7.98 5.86
N HIS A 83 -11.38 6.96 5.35
CA HIS A 83 -11.27 5.59 5.78
C HIS A 83 -11.45 4.63 4.61
N HIS A 84 -10.99 3.40 4.75
CA HIS A 84 -11.19 2.33 3.78
C HIS A 84 -11.41 1.01 4.49
N LEU A 85 -12.42 0.26 4.04
CA LEU A 85 -12.47 -1.18 4.26
C LEU A 85 -11.38 -1.83 3.41
N TRP A 86 -10.32 -2.29 4.07
CA TRP A 86 -9.22 -3.01 3.45
C TRP A 86 -9.50 -4.51 3.42
N LYS A 87 -9.31 -5.14 2.27
CA LYS A 87 -9.11 -6.60 2.16
C LYS A 87 -7.77 -6.88 1.51
N VAL A 88 -6.96 -7.73 2.11
CA VAL A 88 -5.67 -8.11 1.55
C VAL A 88 -5.63 -9.61 1.32
N TYR A 89 -5.24 -9.98 0.11
CA TYR A 89 -5.12 -11.36 -0.33
C TYR A 89 -3.65 -11.74 -0.48
N GLU A 90 -3.32 -12.99 -0.19
CA GLU A 90 -2.04 -13.60 -0.52
C GLU A 90 -2.22 -14.58 -1.68
N ALA A 91 -1.39 -14.43 -2.71
CA ALA A 91 -1.44 -15.28 -3.90
C ALA A 91 -0.78 -16.62 -3.57
N LEU A 92 -1.51 -17.71 -3.81
CA LEU A 92 -0.96 -19.07 -3.74
C LEU A 92 -0.29 -19.46 -5.06
N ASN A 93 -0.68 -18.82 -6.17
CA ASN A 93 -0.01 -18.91 -7.45
C ASN A 93 -0.10 -17.59 -8.21
N TRP A 94 0.92 -17.34 -9.04
CA TRP A 94 1.01 -16.17 -9.90
C TRP A 94 1.81 -16.49 -11.15
N SER A 95 1.68 -15.65 -12.18
CA SER A 95 2.43 -15.75 -13.43
C SER A 95 2.72 -14.37 -14.02
N GLY A 96 3.55 -14.33 -15.06
CA GLY A 96 3.90 -13.11 -15.78
C GLY A 96 5.29 -12.57 -15.42
N GLU A 97 5.57 -11.36 -15.90
CA GLU A 97 6.83 -10.66 -15.69
C GLU A 97 6.55 -9.36 -14.96
N LEU A 98 7.29 -9.13 -13.85
CA LEU A 98 7.09 -7.95 -13.02
C LEU A 98 7.42 -6.68 -13.81
N LYS A 99 6.42 -5.81 -13.97
CA LYS A 99 6.52 -4.53 -14.70
C LYS A 99 5.81 -3.45 -13.91
N ALA A 100 6.46 -2.29 -13.76
CA ALA A 100 5.84 -1.15 -13.13
C ALA A 100 4.67 -0.63 -13.98
N GLY A 101 3.53 -0.41 -13.34
CA GLY A 101 2.36 0.26 -13.92
C GLY A 101 2.52 1.77 -14.10
N SER A 102 1.50 2.40 -14.66
CA SER A 102 1.48 3.87 -14.86
C SER A 102 1.47 4.66 -13.55
N ASP A 103 0.93 4.10 -12.46
CA ASP A 103 0.84 4.74 -11.15
C ASP A 103 2.05 4.46 -10.23
N ALA A 104 2.94 3.56 -10.67
CA ALA A 104 4.17 3.22 -9.98
C ALA A 104 5.39 3.80 -10.72
N LYS A 105 6.33 4.41 -9.98
CA LYS A 105 7.64 4.77 -10.52
C LYS A 105 8.45 3.50 -10.85
N LYS A 106 8.34 2.48 -10.00
CA LYS A 106 9.07 1.21 -10.08
C LYS A 106 8.29 0.08 -9.42
N ALA A 107 8.57 -1.14 -9.83
CA ALA A 107 8.17 -2.37 -9.15
C ALA A 107 9.40 -3.28 -9.01
N GLY A 108 9.52 -3.98 -7.88
CA GLY A 108 10.66 -4.84 -7.61
C GLY A 108 10.35 -5.97 -6.62
N TRP A 109 11.13 -7.04 -6.71
CA TRP A 109 11.12 -8.14 -5.74
C TRP A 109 12.04 -7.80 -4.57
N PHE A 110 11.46 -7.55 -3.40
CA PHE A 110 12.21 -7.20 -2.19
C PHE A 110 12.39 -8.44 -1.32
N SER A 111 13.63 -8.69 -0.90
CA SER A 111 13.93 -9.63 0.18
C SER A 111 13.34 -9.17 1.51
N LEU A 112 13.25 -10.07 2.49
CA LEU A 112 12.84 -9.72 3.85
C LEU A 112 13.72 -8.60 4.45
N ALA A 113 15.03 -8.62 4.18
CA ALA A 113 15.94 -7.58 4.67
C ALA A 113 15.65 -6.19 4.06
N GLU A 114 15.32 -6.14 2.77
CA GLU A 114 14.93 -4.90 2.10
C GLU A 114 13.58 -4.38 2.59
N LEU A 115 12.60 -5.27 2.78
CA LEU A 115 11.31 -4.96 3.38
C LEU A 115 11.47 -4.40 4.81
N GLN A 116 12.29 -5.06 5.64
CA GLN A 116 12.60 -4.57 6.98
C GLN A 116 13.30 -3.21 6.98
N ARG A 117 14.15 -2.93 5.99
CA ARG A 117 14.81 -1.62 5.86
C ARG A 117 13.79 -0.50 5.65
N ILE A 118 12.86 -0.68 4.70
CA ILE A 118 11.83 0.33 4.44
C ILE A 118 10.80 0.42 5.58
N ALA A 119 10.52 -0.69 6.28
CA ALA A 119 9.68 -0.69 7.48
C ALA A 119 10.33 0.10 8.64
N LYS A 120 11.63 -0.10 8.90
CA LYS A 120 12.40 0.68 9.88
C LYS A 120 12.39 2.17 9.56
N ARG A 121 12.35 2.54 8.28
CA ARG A 121 12.20 3.93 7.89
C ARG A 121 10.84 4.48 8.35
N THR A 122 9.77 3.72 8.21
CA THR A 122 8.44 4.10 8.75
C THR A 122 8.45 4.16 10.28
N GLU A 123 9.11 3.22 10.97
CA GLU A 123 9.28 3.26 12.44
C GLU A 123 10.00 4.52 12.93
N TYR A 124 10.96 5.04 12.15
CA TYR A 124 11.60 6.32 12.46
C TYR A 124 10.57 7.45 12.53
N PHE A 125 9.63 7.52 11.58
CA PHE A 125 8.57 8.54 11.59
C PHE A 125 7.54 8.32 12.70
N MET A 126 7.25 7.06 13.04
CA MET A 126 6.45 6.75 14.24
C MET A 126 7.08 7.35 15.49
N LYS A 127 8.39 7.17 15.68
CA LYS A 127 9.14 7.74 16.81
C LYS A 127 9.21 9.27 16.73
N LYS A 128 9.49 9.82 15.54
CA LYS A 128 9.59 11.28 15.30
C LYS A 128 8.31 12.02 15.69
N TYR A 129 7.14 11.47 15.37
CA TYR A 129 5.86 12.10 15.68
C TYR A 129 5.19 11.58 16.96
N GLY A 130 5.72 10.53 17.58
CA GLY A 130 5.09 9.88 18.73
C GLY A 130 3.75 9.20 18.39
N ILE A 131 3.64 8.66 17.18
CA ILE A 131 2.41 8.04 16.66
C ILE A 131 2.67 6.53 16.45
N SER A 132 1.83 5.70 17.05
CA SER A 132 1.91 4.24 16.92
C SER A 132 1.40 3.76 15.56
N TYR A 133 1.87 2.58 15.12
CA TYR A 133 1.58 2.04 13.79
C TYR A 133 0.08 1.84 13.49
N ASN A 134 -0.73 1.55 14.51
CA ASN A 134 -2.17 1.35 14.40
C ASN A 134 -2.96 2.65 14.23
N ARG A 135 -2.33 3.82 14.36
CA ARG A 135 -2.93 5.13 14.10
C ARG A 135 -2.60 5.59 12.68
N VAL A 136 -2.94 4.74 11.71
CA VAL A 136 -2.55 4.87 10.28
C VAL A 136 -2.82 6.27 9.75
N GLY A 137 -4.06 6.77 9.86
CA GLY A 137 -4.43 8.06 9.29
C GLY A 137 -3.70 9.24 9.92
N GLU A 138 -3.42 9.17 11.23
CA GLU A 138 -2.65 10.21 11.91
C GLU A 138 -1.19 10.21 11.48
N LEU A 139 -0.60 9.03 11.33
CA LEU A 139 0.78 8.90 10.84
C LEU A 139 0.89 9.36 9.38
N THR A 140 -0.07 8.98 8.54
CA THR A 140 -0.17 9.45 7.14
C THR A 140 -0.27 10.97 7.09
N ILE A 141 -1.15 11.58 7.89
CA ILE A 141 -1.28 13.06 7.92
C ILE A 141 -0.02 13.73 8.45
N ALA A 142 0.64 13.15 9.46
CA ALA A 142 1.88 13.70 10.01
C ALA A 142 3.03 13.68 8.99
N ILE A 143 3.14 12.60 8.20
CA ILE A 143 4.18 12.44 7.18
C ILE A 143 3.87 13.26 5.93
N PHE A 144 2.65 13.19 5.41
CA PHE A 144 2.33 13.70 4.07
C PHE A 144 1.57 15.03 4.08
N GLY A 145 1.04 15.45 5.23
CA GLY A 145 0.15 16.58 5.37
C GLY A 145 -1.33 16.17 5.36
N LYS A 146 -2.21 17.11 5.79
CA LYS A 146 -3.65 16.87 5.92
C LYS A 146 -4.37 16.83 4.57
N ASN A 147 -3.90 17.63 3.62
CA ASN A 147 -4.48 17.73 2.29
C ASN A 147 -3.56 17.04 1.28
N PRO A 148 -4.01 15.95 0.64
CA PRO A 148 -3.25 15.24 -0.40
C PRO A 148 -2.85 16.11 -1.60
N THR A 149 -3.48 17.28 -1.75
CA THR A 149 -3.20 18.29 -2.77
C THR A 149 -2.13 19.31 -2.36
N GLU A 150 -1.81 19.40 -1.06
CA GLU A 150 -0.74 20.23 -0.53
C GLU A 150 0.56 19.41 -0.51
N LYS A 151 1.64 19.92 -1.12
CA LYS A 151 2.97 19.26 -1.14
C LYS A 151 3.69 19.34 0.23
N ALA A 152 2.99 19.00 1.29
CA ALA A 152 3.41 19.14 2.68
C ALA A 152 4.20 17.93 3.22
N THR A 153 4.59 16.98 2.36
CA THR A 153 5.35 15.81 2.80
C THR A 153 6.67 16.19 3.49
N ASP A 154 6.92 15.55 4.63
CA ASP A 154 8.10 15.74 5.45
C ASP A 154 9.38 15.62 4.61
N SER A 155 10.30 16.57 4.80
CA SER A 155 11.51 16.67 3.97
C SER A 155 12.42 15.46 4.11
N GLU A 156 12.46 14.82 5.28
CA GLU A 156 13.24 13.61 5.48
C GLU A 156 12.58 12.40 4.81
N TRP A 157 11.25 12.36 4.72
CA TRP A 157 10.54 11.30 3.99
C TRP A 157 10.83 11.40 2.50
N LYS A 158 10.87 12.63 1.96
CA LYS A 158 11.23 12.88 0.56
C LYS A 158 12.66 12.43 0.21
N GLN A 159 13.59 12.50 1.17
CA GLN A 159 14.97 12.07 0.97
C GLN A 159 15.11 10.55 0.95
N GLU A 160 14.39 9.87 1.86
CA GLU A 160 14.37 8.42 1.96
C GLU A 160 12.98 7.97 2.44
N MET A 161 12.20 7.42 1.51
CA MET A 161 10.83 6.96 1.77
C MET A 161 10.83 5.64 2.54
N GLY A 162 9.83 5.46 3.40
CA GLY A 162 9.55 4.19 4.05
C GLY A 162 8.44 3.38 3.37
N LEU A 163 8.09 2.27 4.03
CA LEU A 163 6.86 1.53 3.75
C LEU A 163 5.65 2.41 4.11
N GLU A 164 4.65 2.46 3.24
CA GLU A 164 3.42 3.21 3.46
C GLU A 164 2.81 2.86 4.83
N PRO A 165 2.33 3.84 5.62
CA PRO A 165 1.77 3.60 6.95
C PRO A 165 0.74 2.48 7.02
N VAL A 166 -0.19 2.42 6.04
CA VAL A 166 -1.21 1.38 5.99
C VAL A 166 -0.61 -0.01 5.73
N TRP A 167 0.35 -0.11 4.82
CA TRP A 167 1.05 -1.36 4.56
C TRP A 167 1.92 -1.80 5.72
N TYR A 168 2.56 -0.87 6.44
CA TYR A 168 3.24 -1.21 7.69
C TYR A 168 2.25 -1.83 8.69
N HIS A 169 1.10 -1.18 8.92
CA HIS A 169 0.08 -1.69 9.84
C HIS A 169 -0.39 -3.08 9.46
N ILE A 170 -0.75 -3.29 8.19
CA ILE A 170 -1.19 -4.58 7.65
C ILE A 170 -0.12 -5.65 7.86
N LEU A 171 1.10 -5.44 7.33
CA LEU A 171 2.17 -6.43 7.39
C LEU A 171 2.60 -6.74 8.82
N LYS A 172 2.55 -5.74 9.72
CA LYS A 172 2.81 -5.94 11.14
C LYS A 172 1.74 -6.80 11.80
N THR A 173 0.47 -6.55 11.47
CA THR A 173 -0.68 -7.25 12.04
C THR A 173 -0.71 -8.73 11.64
N ILE A 174 -0.34 -9.04 10.38
CA ILE A 174 -0.27 -10.43 9.89
C ILE A 174 1.09 -11.11 10.16
N GLY A 175 2.01 -10.46 10.87
CA GLY A 175 3.29 -11.06 11.28
C GLY A 175 4.32 -11.23 10.16
N VAL A 176 4.25 -10.44 9.08
CA VAL A 176 5.25 -10.44 8.00
C VAL A 176 6.48 -9.60 8.36
N ILE A 177 6.31 -8.55 9.19
CA ILE A 177 7.37 -7.67 9.71
C ILE A 177 7.26 -7.43 11.22
#